data_AF-A0A7T8JX07-F1
#
_entry.id   AF-A0A7T8JX07-F1
#
_cell.length_a   1.000
_cell.length_b   1.000
_cell.length_c   1.000
_cell.angle_alpha   90.00
_cell.angle_beta   90.00
_cell.angle_gamma   90.00
#
_symmetry.space_group_name_H-M   'P 1'
#
loop_
_entity.id
_entity.type
_entity.pdbx_description
1 polymer ?
#
loop_
_entity_poly.entity_id
_entity_poly.type
_entity_poly.pdbx_seq_one_letter_code
_entity_poly.pdbx_strand_id
1 'polypeptide(L)'
;ADGKIIEVTMKFIRELSPMDYSYLQFFNIILRRCMEKLDLQVLDRNYYDPKAKIILNDLHLELWPGYVTSIRRHENELLLCCEISNKILRTDTVYVQLRSAAQSSGDVKSGAAKLLLGEIVITRYNNRTYKIDDIDWNSSPSSTFPVSIKKVTSIKFNSYVVLKE
;
A
#
# COMPACT_ATOMS: atom_id res chain seq x y z
N ALA A 1 23.92 -1.95 -20.50
CA ALA A 1 24.48 -2.95 -19.58
C ALA A 1 25.94 -3.09 -19.98
N ASP A 2 26.83 -2.44 -19.25
CA ASP A 2 28.16 -2.02 -19.76
C ASP A 2 29.22 -3.12 -19.77
N GLY A 3 28.84 -4.40 -19.78
CA GLY A 3 29.77 -5.54 -19.90
C GLY A 3 30.88 -5.60 -18.84
N LYS A 4 30.78 -4.81 -17.76
CA LYS A 4 31.81 -4.72 -16.73
C LYS A 4 31.77 -5.98 -15.87
N ILE A 5 32.93 -6.61 -15.74
CA ILE A 5 33.14 -7.72 -14.81
C ILE A 5 33.11 -7.14 -13.39
N ILE A 6 32.19 -7.63 -12.57
CA ILE A 6 32.05 -7.24 -11.16
C ILE A 6 32.66 -8.36 -10.33
N GLU A 7 33.69 -8.04 -9.55
CA GLU A 7 34.22 -8.94 -8.54
C GLU A 7 33.41 -8.78 -7.24
N VAL A 8 32.85 -9.89 -6.74
CA VAL A 8 32.09 -9.92 -5.49
C VAL A 8 32.84 -10.77 -4.48
N THR A 9 33.44 -10.11 -3.48
CA THR A 9 34.12 -10.80 -2.37
C THR A 9 33.16 -11.02 -1.21
N MET A 10 32.86 -12.28 -0.89
CA MET A 10 32.06 -12.63 0.29
C MET A 10 32.99 -12.92 1.47
N LYS A 11 32.82 -12.18 2.57
CA LYS A 11 33.56 -12.40 3.81
C LYS A 11 32.60 -12.83 4.90
N PHE A 12 32.96 -13.90 5.60
CA PHE A 12 32.26 -14.30 6.83
C PHE A 12 32.48 -13.23 7.91
N ILE A 13 31.38 -12.75 8.51
CA ILE A 13 31.42 -11.73 9.57
C ILE A 13 31.20 -12.38 10.93
N ARG A 14 30.04 -13.02 11.12
CA ARG A 14 29.65 -13.70 12.36
C ARG A 14 28.47 -14.64 12.14
N GLU A 15 28.26 -15.54 13.09
CA GLU A 15 26.98 -16.23 13.26
C GLU A 15 25.98 -15.31 13.97
N LEU A 16 24.70 -15.37 13.59
CA LEU A 16 23.63 -14.60 14.23
C LEU A 16 23.14 -15.36 15.46
N SER A 17 23.24 -14.74 16.64
CA SER A 17 22.68 -15.30 17.86
C SER A 17 21.15 -15.16 17.85
N PRO A 18 20.40 -16.13 18.40
CA PRO A 18 18.96 -15.98 18.63
C PRO A 18 18.58 -14.80 19.54
N MET A 19 19.55 -14.21 20.25
CA MET A 19 19.37 -13.01 21.07
C MET A 19 19.60 -11.70 20.28
N ASP A 20 20.19 -11.77 19.08
CA ASP A 20 20.39 -10.59 18.25
C ASP A 20 19.05 -10.12 17.66
N TYR A 21 18.80 -8.80 17.68
CA TYR A 21 17.63 -8.22 17.02
C TYR A 21 17.57 -8.54 15.51
N SER A 22 18.74 -8.62 14.86
CA SER A 22 18.87 -8.99 13.44
C SER A 22 18.33 -10.39 13.13
N TYR A 23 18.23 -11.28 14.13
CA TYR A 23 17.66 -12.61 13.98
C TYR A 23 16.17 -12.53 13.62
N LEU A 24 15.39 -11.73 14.36
CA LEU A 24 13.96 -11.49 14.07
C LEU A 24 13.76 -10.80 12.72
N GLN A 25 14.64 -9.85 12.37
CA GLN A 25 14.57 -9.16 11.09
C GLN A 25 14.73 -10.14 9.92
N PHE A 26 15.65 -11.09 10.02
CA PHE A 26 15.85 -12.14 9.01
C PHE A 26 14.58 -12.96 8.79
N PHE A 27 13.94 -13.45 9.86
CA PHE A 27 12.70 -14.21 9.73
C PHE A 27 11.53 -13.36 9.21
N ASN A 28 11.43 -12.08 9.58
CA ASN A 28 10.43 -11.19 9.00
C ASN A 28 10.62 -11.01 7.47
N ILE A 29 11.87 -10.96 6.98
CA ILE A 29 12.16 -10.90 5.54
C ILE A 29 11.73 -12.20 4.85
N ILE A 30 12.01 -13.35 5.46
CA ILE A 30 11.58 -14.66 4.92
C ILE A 30 10.05 -14.73 4.87
N LEU A 31 9.38 -14.41 5.97
CA LEU A 31 7.92 -14.46 6.06
C LEU A 31 7.27 -13.56 5.01
N ARG A 32 7.78 -12.34 4.85
CA ARG A 32 7.30 -11.41 3.82
C ARG A 32 7.40 -12.02 2.42
N ARG A 33 8.54 -12.65 2.08
CA ARG A 33 8.70 -13.33 0.79
C ARG A 33 7.74 -14.51 0.63
N CYS A 34 7.47 -15.26 1.70
CA CYS A 34 6.48 -16.35 1.67
C CYS A 34 5.08 -15.81 1.39
N MET A 35 4.67 -14.74 2.08
CA MET A 35 3.36 -14.11 1.88
C MET A 35 3.21 -13.50 0.48
N GLU A 36 4.27 -12.87 -0.05
CA GLU A 36 4.30 -12.38 -1.43
C GLU A 36 4.16 -13.53 -2.45
N LYS A 37 4.74 -14.71 -2.19
CA LYS A 37 4.57 -15.90 -3.04
C LYS A 37 3.20 -16.57 -2.94
N LEU A 38 2.46 -16.33 -1.86
CA LEU A 38 1.05 -16.70 -1.74
C LEU A 38 0.12 -15.73 -2.48
N ASP A 39 0.70 -14.74 -3.18
CA ASP A 39 -0.04 -13.71 -3.93
C ASP A 39 -0.95 -12.84 -3.04
N LEU A 40 -0.59 -12.76 -1.76
CA LEU A 40 -1.21 -11.83 -0.82
C LEU A 40 -0.59 -10.45 -0.97
N GLN A 41 -1.43 -9.43 -0.86
CA GLN A 41 -1.00 -8.05 -0.94
C GLN A 41 -0.76 -7.46 0.44
N VAL A 42 0.39 -6.81 0.59
CA VAL A 42 0.70 -6.04 1.79
C VAL A 42 -0.15 -4.78 1.80
N LEU A 43 -0.94 -4.62 2.85
CA LEU A 43 -1.63 -3.37 3.14
C LEU A 43 -1.32 -2.96 4.57
N ASP A 44 -0.63 -1.83 4.70
CA ASP A 44 0.06 -1.40 5.93
C ASP A 44 1.09 -2.45 6.40
N ARG A 45 0.82 -3.19 7.48
CA ARG A 45 1.72 -4.22 8.04
C ARG A 45 1.17 -5.65 7.91
N ASN A 46 0.01 -5.81 7.28
CA ASN A 46 -0.73 -7.06 7.21
C ASN A 46 -0.91 -7.48 5.75
N TYR A 47 -1.32 -8.73 5.56
CA TYR A 47 -1.42 -9.34 4.24
C TYR A 47 -2.87 -9.70 3.95
N TYR A 48 -3.41 -9.28 2.81
CA TYR A 48 -4.80 -9.53 2.43
C TYR A 48 -4.89 -10.07 1.01
N ASP A 49 -5.95 -10.82 0.73
CA ASP A 49 -6.25 -11.39 -0.57
C ASP A 49 -7.34 -10.55 -1.26
N PRO A 50 -6.99 -9.73 -2.27
CA PRO A 50 -7.96 -8.96 -3.04
C PRO A 50 -8.77 -9.83 -4.02
N LYS A 51 -8.27 -11.02 -4.38
CA LYS A 51 -8.93 -11.94 -5.31
C LYS A 51 -10.09 -12.65 -4.62
N ALA A 52 -9.92 -12.97 -3.33
CA ALA A 52 -10.96 -13.52 -2.48
C ALA A 52 -11.88 -12.46 -1.84
N LYS A 53 -11.94 -11.24 -2.39
CA LYS A 53 -12.77 -10.16 -1.83
C LYS A 53 -14.26 -10.49 -1.85
N ILE A 54 -14.94 -10.06 -0.80
CA ILE A 54 -16.40 -10.15 -0.66
C ILE A 54 -16.96 -8.75 -0.84
N ILE A 55 -17.94 -8.59 -1.75
CA ILE A 55 -18.55 -7.30 -2.03
C ILE A 55 -19.93 -7.24 -1.36
N LEU A 56 -20.15 -6.19 -0.56
CA LEU A 56 -21.42 -5.89 0.09
C LEU A 56 -22.02 -4.64 -0.59
N ASN A 57 -22.69 -4.87 -1.72
CA ASN A 57 -23.20 -3.79 -2.59
C ASN A 57 -24.16 -2.84 -1.85
N ASP A 58 -25.05 -3.38 -1.03
CA ASP A 58 -26.06 -2.59 -0.29
C ASP A 58 -25.45 -1.65 0.75
N LEU A 59 -24.21 -1.91 1.17
CA LEU A 59 -23.47 -1.10 2.14
C LEU A 59 -22.35 -0.26 1.51
N HIS A 60 -22.14 -0.38 0.19
CA HIS A 60 -21.00 0.24 -0.51
C HIS A 60 -19.64 -0.14 0.12
N LEU A 61 -19.49 -1.41 0.51
CA LEU A 61 -18.28 -1.95 1.13
C LEU A 61 -17.75 -3.18 0.37
N GLU A 62 -16.45 -3.39 0.47
CA GLU A 62 -15.79 -4.64 0.13
C GLU A 62 -14.90 -5.08 1.30
N LEU A 63 -14.82 -6.39 1.51
CA LEU A 63 -14.01 -7.01 2.54
C LEU A 63 -12.93 -7.85 1.89
N TRP A 64 -11.68 -7.61 2.26
CA TRP A 64 -10.56 -8.43 1.83
C TRP A 64 -10.15 -9.31 3.01
N PRO A 65 -10.32 -10.64 2.91
CA PRO A 65 -9.82 -11.55 3.94
C PRO A 65 -8.29 -11.55 3.93
N GLY A 66 -7.69 -11.81 5.07
CA GLY A 66 -6.25 -11.77 5.22
C GLY A 66 -5.77 -12.22 6.58
N TYR A 67 -4.50 -11.92 6.84
CA TYR A 67 -3.77 -12.39 7.99
C TYR A 67 -2.96 -11.27 8.63
N VAL A 68 -3.05 -11.19 9.95
CA VAL A 68 -2.09 -10.47 10.79
C VAL A 68 -1.07 -11.48 11.26
N THR A 69 0.20 -11.21 10.97
CA THR A 69 1.29 -12.12 11.32
C THR A 69 2.29 -11.45 12.23
N SER A 70 2.73 -12.13 13.28
CA SER A 70 3.77 -11.63 14.17
C SER A 70 4.74 -12.75 14.52
N ILE A 71 6.02 -12.52 14.25
CA ILE A 71 7.08 -13.41 14.72
C ILE A 71 7.61 -12.85 16.03
N ARG A 72 7.56 -13.67 17.08
CA ARG A 72 8.07 -13.30 18.40
C ARG A 72 8.81 -14.47 19.01
N ARG A 73 9.78 -14.14 19.85
CA ARG A 73 10.39 -15.12 20.72
C ARG A 73 9.51 -15.32 21.95
N HIS A 74 9.23 -16.57 22.27
CA HIS A 74 8.58 -16.96 23.51
C HIS A 74 9.48 -17.97 24.21
N GLU A 75 9.96 -17.62 25.41
CA GLU A 75 10.96 -18.39 26.15
C GLU A 75 12.21 -18.70 25.29
N ASN A 76 12.38 -19.97 24.91
CA ASN A 76 13.51 -20.47 24.15
C ASN A 76 13.20 -20.73 22.68
N GLU A 77 11.98 -20.43 22.22
CA GLU A 77 11.52 -20.74 20.87
C GLU A 77 11.08 -19.50 20.10
N LEU A 78 11.16 -19.60 18.78
CA LEU A 78 10.65 -18.59 17.86
C LEU A 78 9.28 -19.04 17.37
N LEU A 79 8.26 -18.26 17.68
CA LEU A 79 6.88 -18.57 17.31
C LEU A 79 6.37 -17.58 16.26
N LEU A 80 5.60 -18.11 15.32
CA LEU A 80 4.82 -17.32 14.37
C LEU A 80 3.36 -17.33 14.82
N CYS A 81 2.85 -16.16 15.20
CA CYS A 81 1.42 -15.94 15.36
C CYS A 81 0.82 -15.57 14.01
N CYS A 82 -0.28 -16.23 13.66
CA CYS A 82 -1.09 -15.93 12.48
C CYS A 82 -2.55 -15.83 12.92
N GLU A 83 -3.15 -14.66 12.70
CA GLU A 83 -4.53 -14.36 13.05
C GLU A 83 -5.31 -13.99 11.80
N ILE A 84 -6.56 -14.45 11.69
CA ILE A 84 -7.46 -14.09 10.61
C ILE A 84 -7.90 -12.64 10.80
N SER A 85 -7.77 -11.84 9.76
CA SER A 85 -8.19 -10.44 9.76
C SER A 85 -8.90 -10.07 8.47
N ASN A 86 -9.76 -9.06 8.51
CA ASN A 86 -10.47 -8.58 7.33
C ASN A 86 -10.21 -7.08 7.16
N LYS A 87 -9.74 -6.69 5.97
CA LYS A 87 -9.67 -5.27 5.62
C LYS A 87 -11.00 -4.84 5.00
N ILE A 88 -11.64 -3.86 5.62
CA ILE A 88 -12.87 -3.25 5.11
C ILE A 88 -12.49 -2.03 4.28
N LEU A 89 -13.01 -1.94 3.06
CA LEU A 89 -12.80 -0.85 2.14
C LEU A 89 -14.14 -0.34 1.62
N ARG A 90 -14.25 0.97 1.42
CA ARG A 90 -15.41 1.54 0.74
C ARG A 90 -15.30 1.33 -0.76
N THR A 91 -16.43 1.07 -1.41
CA THR A 91 -16.53 1.08 -2.87
C THR A 91 -16.68 2.49 -3.42
N ASP A 92 -17.14 3.44 -2.59
CA ASP A 92 -17.25 4.85 -2.95
C ASP A 92 -15.88 5.45 -3.24
N THR A 93 -15.76 6.11 -4.38
CA THR A 93 -14.55 6.84 -4.74
C THR A 93 -14.47 8.18 -4.00
N VAL A 94 -13.27 8.71 -3.83
CA VAL A 94 -13.05 10.07 -3.32
C VAL A 94 -13.83 11.10 -4.14
N TYR A 95 -13.97 10.88 -5.45
CA TYR A 95 -14.76 11.75 -6.33
C TYR A 95 -16.25 11.80 -5.95
N VAL A 96 -16.87 10.66 -5.62
CA VAL A 96 -18.27 10.61 -5.16
C VAL A 96 -18.41 11.36 -3.82
N GLN A 97 -17.45 11.19 -2.92
CA GLN A 97 -17.43 11.87 -1.62
C GLN A 97 -17.28 13.39 -1.77
N LEU A 98 -16.41 13.86 -2.68
CA LEU A 98 -16.28 15.28 -3.03
C LEU A 98 -17.58 15.87 -3.57
N ARG A 99 -18.26 15.14 -4.46
CA ARG A 99 -19.54 15.58 -5.02
C ARG A 99 -20.64 15.67 -3.96
N SER A 100 -20.68 14.72 -3.04
CA SER A 100 -21.63 14.74 -1.90
C SER A 100 -21.37 15.93 -0.97
N ALA A 101 -20.10 16.21 -0.66
CA ALA A 101 -19.73 17.40 0.10
C ALA A 101 -20.19 18.69 -0.61
N ALA A 102 -19.99 18.79 -1.93
CA ALA A 102 -20.40 19.94 -2.72
C ALA A 102 -21.93 20.19 -2.74
N GLN A 103 -22.72 19.13 -2.62
CA GLN A 103 -24.18 19.24 -2.57
C GLN A 103 -24.70 19.61 -1.17
N SER A 104 -23.93 19.27 -0.13
CA SER A 104 -24.32 19.43 1.27
C SER A 104 -23.90 20.78 1.86
N SER A 105 -22.77 21.33 1.41
CA SER A 105 -22.24 22.63 1.84
C SER A 105 -22.13 23.58 0.65
N GLY A 106 -22.52 24.85 0.84
CA GLY A 106 -22.28 25.90 -0.15
C GLY A 106 -20.79 26.18 -0.39
N ASP A 107 -19.93 25.76 0.55
CA ASP A 107 -18.48 25.76 0.40
C ASP A 107 -17.96 24.32 0.29
N VAL A 108 -17.63 23.93 -0.95
CA VAL A 108 -17.11 22.59 -1.28
C VAL A 108 -15.74 22.36 -0.66
N LYS A 109 -14.90 23.41 -0.57
CA LYS A 109 -13.49 23.26 -0.19
C LYS A 109 -13.36 22.90 1.28
N SER A 110 -14.06 23.61 2.16
CA SER A 110 -14.06 23.30 3.59
C SER A 110 -14.72 21.94 3.89
N GLY A 111 -15.83 21.61 3.22
CA GLY A 111 -16.49 20.31 3.35
C GLY A 111 -15.58 19.14 2.94
N ALA A 112 -14.92 19.27 1.79
CA ALA A 112 -13.95 18.30 1.30
C ALA A 112 -12.74 18.16 2.23
N ALA A 113 -12.18 19.28 2.70
CA ALA A 113 -11.04 19.26 3.61
C ALA A 113 -11.37 18.53 4.92
N LYS A 114 -12.56 18.80 5.48
CA LYS A 114 -13.02 18.13 6.70
C LYS A 114 -13.26 16.63 6.52
N LEU A 115 -13.68 16.21 5.33
CA LEU A 115 -14.00 14.81 5.06
C LEU A 115 -12.78 13.97 4.66
N LEU A 116 -11.79 14.58 3.99
CA LEU A 116 -10.73 13.83 3.31
C LEU A 116 -9.35 14.01 3.93
N LEU A 117 -9.04 15.16 4.53
CA LEU A 117 -7.69 15.37 5.07
C LEU A 117 -7.44 14.43 6.26
N GLY A 118 -6.31 13.75 6.23
CA GLY A 118 -5.93 12.74 7.21
C GLY A 118 -6.40 11.32 6.88
N GLU A 119 -7.34 11.15 5.96
CA GLU A 119 -7.88 9.86 5.58
C GLU A 119 -6.91 9.04 4.73
N ILE A 120 -7.01 7.71 4.85
CA ILE A 120 -6.22 6.77 4.06
C ILE A 120 -7.07 6.26 2.90
N VAL A 121 -6.58 6.47 1.68
CA VAL A 121 -7.21 6.02 0.44
C VAL A 121 -6.39 4.94 -0.24
N ILE A 122 -7.05 4.08 -1.01
CA ILE A 122 -6.39 3.04 -1.81
C ILE A 122 -6.57 3.32 -3.30
N THR A 123 -5.51 3.17 -4.08
CA THR A 123 -5.56 3.24 -5.54
C THR A 123 -5.79 1.86 -6.14
N ARG A 124 -6.88 1.68 -6.89
CA ARG A 124 -7.33 0.36 -7.39
C ARG A 124 -6.41 -0.28 -8.43
N TYR A 125 -5.64 0.52 -9.18
CA TYR A 125 -4.75 0.02 -10.24
C TYR A 125 -3.48 -0.66 -9.69
N ASN A 126 -3.07 -0.39 -8.44
CA ASN A 126 -1.87 -0.98 -7.84
C ASN A 126 -2.02 -1.36 -6.36
N ASN A 127 -3.22 -1.21 -5.81
CA ASN A 127 -3.59 -1.45 -4.42
C ASN A 127 -2.67 -0.80 -3.37
N ARG A 128 -2.06 0.34 -3.71
CA ARG A 128 -1.27 1.13 -2.77
C ARG A 128 -2.18 2.06 -1.97
N THR A 129 -1.86 2.21 -0.69
CA THR A 129 -2.54 3.13 0.20
C THR A 129 -1.75 4.43 0.35
N TYR A 130 -2.47 5.55 0.40
CA TYR A 130 -1.92 6.89 0.58
C TYR A 130 -2.74 7.63 1.61
N LYS A 131 -2.09 8.47 2.42
CA LYS A 131 -2.76 9.42 3.30
C LYS A 131 -2.95 10.73 2.55
N ILE A 132 -4.14 11.32 2.60
CA ILE A 132 -4.40 12.63 2.01
C ILE A 132 -3.93 13.69 2.99
N ASP A 133 -2.80 14.34 2.69
CA ASP A 133 -2.26 15.42 3.52
C ASP A 133 -2.75 16.81 3.09
N ASP A 134 -3.03 17.02 1.80
CA ASP A 134 -3.59 18.27 1.26
C ASP A 134 -4.36 18.03 -0.06
N ILE A 135 -5.12 19.02 -0.51
CA ILE A 135 -5.89 19.01 -1.77
C ILE A 135 -5.50 20.23 -2.61
N ASP A 136 -4.85 19.99 -3.75
CA ASP A 136 -4.56 21.04 -4.73
C ASP A 136 -5.79 21.31 -5.61
N TRP A 137 -6.40 22.49 -5.43
CA TRP A 137 -7.57 22.96 -6.18
C TRP A 137 -7.23 23.62 -7.52
N ASN A 138 -5.96 23.87 -7.79
CA ASN A 138 -5.52 24.53 -9.02
C ASN A 138 -5.08 23.53 -10.10
N SER A 139 -4.83 22.28 -9.71
CA SER A 139 -4.47 21.20 -10.62
C SER A 139 -5.69 20.39 -11.06
N SER A 140 -5.58 19.77 -12.23
CA SER A 140 -6.60 18.86 -12.78
C SER A 140 -5.92 17.59 -13.31
N PRO A 141 -6.69 16.53 -13.63
CA PRO A 141 -6.13 15.33 -14.26
C PRO A 141 -5.40 15.59 -15.61
N SER A 142 -5.67 16.74 -16.24
CA SER A 142 -5.01 17.20 -17.47
C SER A 142 -3.71 17.96 -17.21
N SER A 143 -3.42 18.35 -15.96
CA SER A 143 -2.17 18.97 -15.57
C SER A 143 -1.00 17.99 -15.74
N THR A 144 0.20 18.54 -15.95
CA THR A 144 1.41 17.75 -16.17
C THR A 144 2.37 17.83 -14.98
N PHE A 145 3.13 16.76 -14.75
CA PHE A 145 4.16 16.71 -13.73
C PHE A 145 5.44 16.05 -14.26
N PRO A 146 6.62 16.42 -13.72
CA PRO A 146 7.88 15.85 -14.16
C PRO A 146 8.01 14.40 -13.72
N VAL A 147 8.51 13.53 -14.60
CA VAL A 147 8.65 12.09 -14.34
C VAL A 147 10.02 11.60 -14.73
N SER A 148 10.75 10.96 -13.83
CA SER A 148 12.08 10.40 -14.11
C SER A 148 12.04 9.01 -14.77
N ILE A 149 11.05 8.75 -15.64
CA ILE A 149 10.91 7.46 -16.35
C ILE A 149 11.41 7.63 -17.78
N LYS A 150 12.52 6.95 -18.10
CA LYS A 150 13.00 6.66 -19.46
C LYS A 150 12.88 7.85 -20.46
N LYS A 151 13.47 9.00 -20.13
CA LYS A 151 13.62 10.20 -21.01
C LYS A 151 12.36 11.05 -21.28
N VAL A 152 11.22 10.79 -20.62
CA VAL A 152 10.05 11.69 -20.71
C VAL A 152 10.15 12.75 -19.62
N THR A 153 10.27 14.03 -19.98
CA THR A 153 10.47 15.11 -19.00
C THR A 153 9.20 15.51 -18.26
N SER A 154 8.02 15.30 -18.85
CA SER A 154 6.73 15.69 -18.28
C SER A 154 5.59 14.85 -18.86
N ILE A 155 4.64 14.41 -18.03
CA ILE A 155 3.45 13.63 -18.44
C ILE A 155 2.20 14.15 -17.73
N LYS A 156 1.03 14.00 -18.36
CA LYS A 156 -0.26 14.30 -17.73
C LYS A 156 -0.64 13.24 -16.71
N PHE A 157 -1.37 13.64 -15.66
CA PHE A 157 -1.85 12.71 -14.64
C PHE A 157 -2.72 11.57 -15.21
N ASN A 158 -3.67 11.88 -16.09
CA ASN A 158 -4.53 10.86 -16.70
C ASN A 158 -3.76 9.82 -17.52
N SER A 159 -2.80 10.24 -18.34
CA SER A 159 -1.97 9.35 -19.15
C SER A 159 -1.05 8.49 -18.28
N TYR A 160 -0.57 9.01 -17.15
CA TYR A 160 0.27 8.25 -16.24
C TYR A 160 -0.46 7.10 -15.55
N VAL A 161 -1.72 7.30 -15.18
CA VAL A 161 -2.53 6.24 -14.53
C VAL A 161 -2.79 5.10 -15.50
N VAL A 162 -3.14 5.39 -16.76
CA VAL A 162 -3.35 4.38 -17.81
C VAL A 162 -2.10 3.53 -18.09
N LEU A 163 -0.89 4.09 -17.92
CA LEU A 163 0.35 3.33 -18.07
C LEU A 163 0.64 2.36 -16.90
N LYS A 164 -0.13 2.44 -15.82
CA LYS A 164 0.04 1.64 -14.60
C LYS A 164 -1.08 0.62 -14.34
N GLU A 165 -2.15 0.67 -15.12
CA GLU A 165 -3.13 -0.42 -15.25
C GLU A 165 -2.56 -1.55 -16.10
#